data_AF-A0A1V2IR94-F1
#
_entry.id   AF-A0A1V2IR94-F1
#
_cell.length_a   1.000
_cell.length_b   1.000
_cell.length_c   1.000
_cell.angle_alpha   90.00
_cell.angle_beta   90.00
_cell.angle_gamma   90.00
#
_symmetry.space_group_name_H-M   'P 1'
#
loop_
_entity.id
_entity.type
_entity.pdbx_description
1 polymer ?
#
loop_
_entity_poly.entity_id
_entity_poly.type
_entity_poly.pdbx_seq_one_letter_code
_entity_poly.pdbx_strand_id
1 'polypeptide(L)'
;MDGHTHLEVRPDLDRHPWSDLAEPRPLHGHLARIGMLRHGTTSGRASVGLAIQLDDGRWVVAETTWRLFRGAARALSSSPTAAEEDTDS
;
A
#
# COMPACT_ATOMS: atom_id res chain seq x y z
N MET A 1 0.61 14.69 23.99
CA MET A 1 0.47 13.27 23.65
C MET A 1 0.42 13.20 22.15
N ASP A 2 1.57 13.01 21.51
CA ASP A 2 1.64 12.92 20.06
C ASP A 2 1.18 11.53 19.68
N GLY A 3 -0.07 11.43 19.23
CA GLY A 3 -0.62 10.20 18.68
C GLY A 3 0.09 9.87 17.38
N HIS A 4 1.26 9.23 17.46
CA HIS A 4 1.88 8.63 16.28
C HIS A 4 0.94 7.54 15.79
N THR A 5 0.33 7.75 14.61
CA THR A 5 -0.39 6.69 13.91
C THR A 5 0.57 5.51 13.75
N HIS A 6 0.30 4.43 14.48
CA HIS A 6 1.08 3.20 14.38
C HIS A 6 0.82 2.57 13.01
N LEU A 7 1.86 2.51 12.18
CA LEU A 7 1.79 1.77 10.92
C LEU A 7 2.03 0.30 11.23
N GLU A 8 1.01 -0.52 10.97
CA GLU A 8 1.14 -1.97 10.99
C GLU A 8 1.49 -2.48 9.58
N VAL A 9 2.54 -3.29 9.46
CA VAL A 9 2.91 -3.97 8.21
C VAL A 9 2.66 -5.46 8.40
N ARG A 10 1.71 -6.03 7.64
CA ARG A 10 1.43 -7.48 7.63
C ARG A 10 2.03 -8.09 6.34
N PRO A 11 3.19 -8.76 6.43
CA PRO A 11 3.91 -9.24 5.25
C PRO A 11 3.36 -10.53 4.63
N ASP A 12 2.56 -11.28 5.38
CA ASP A 12 2.00 -12.57 4.97
C ASP A 12 0.49 -12.53 5.23
N LEU A 13 -0.28 -12.29 4.18
CA LEU A 13 -1.73 -12.18 4.25
C LEU A 13 -2.42 -13.55 4.32
N ASP A 14 -1.73 -14.63 3.97
CA ASP A 14 -2.25 -16.00 4.14
C ASP A 14 -2.26 -16.38 5.63
N ARG A 15 -1.21 -16.00 6.37
CA ARG A 15 -1.12 -16.20 7.83
C ARG A 15 -1.88 -15.16 8.63
N HIS A 16 -1.88 -13.92 8.18
CA HIS A 16 -2.47 -12.79 8.89
C HIS A 16 -3.43 -11.99 7.99
N PRO A 17 -4.54 -12.60 7.55
CA PRO A 17 -5.50 -11.94 6.68
C PRO A 17 -6.09 -10.71 7.36
N TRP A 18 -6.44 -9.70 6.57
CA TRP A 18 -7.12 -8.48 7.00
C TRP A 18 -8.61 -8.75 7.31
N SER A 19 -8.87 -9.68 8.22
CA SER A 19 -10.20 -10.04 8.71
C SER A 19 -10.93 -8.90 9.41
N ASP A 20 -10.19 -7.86 9.84
CA ASP A 20 -10.70 -6.67 10.50
C ASP A 20 -11.35 -5.64 9.55
N LEU A 21 -11.17 -5.76 8.23
CA LEU A 21 -11.75 -4.85 7.24
C LEU A 21 -13.26 -5.08 6.97
N ALA A 22 -13.99 -5.65 7.92
CA ALA A 22 -15.31 -6.23 7.67
C ALA A 22 -16.43 -5.21 7.31
N GLU A 23 -16.38 -3.97 7.79
CA GLU A 23 -17.41 -2.95 7.48
C GLU A 23 -16.85 -1.51 7.43
N PRO A 24 -17.19 -0.72 6.38
CA PRO A 24 -17.90 -1.14 5.17
C PRO A 24 -17.04 -2.10 4.34
N ARG A 25 -17.69 -3.13 3.75
CA ARG A 25 -17.02 -4.14 2.90
C ARG A 25 -16.04 -3.49 1.92
N PRO A 26 -14.79 -3.97 1.83
CA PRO A 26 -13.80 -3.38 0.95
C PRO A 26 -14.27 -3.49 -0.51
N LEU A 27 -14.07 -2.40 -1.25
CA LEU A 27 -14.25 -2.40 -2.69
C LEU A 27 -12.97 -2.95 -3.31
N HIS A 28 -13.14 -3.90 -4.22
CA HIS A 28 -12.05 -4.50 -4.98
C HIS A 28 -11.94 -3.85 -6.37
N GLY A 29 -10.75 -3.96 -6.93
CA GLY A 29 -10.39 -3.39 -8.21
C GLY A 29 -8.96 -3.79 -8.57
N HIS A 30 -8.48 -3.28 -9.70
CA HIS A 30 -7.13 -3.55 -10.17
C HIS A 30 -6.27 -2.28 -10.11
N LEU A 31 -5.00 -2.45 -9.75
CA LEU A 31 -4.01 -1.38 -9.80
C LEU A 31 -3.68 -1.09 -11.26
N ALA A 32 -4.11 0.06 -11.77
CA ALA A 32 -3.92 0.44 -13.16
C ALA A 32 -2.64 1.27 -13.37
N ARG A 33 -2.25 2.11 -12.39
CA ARG A 33 -1.08 2.99 -12.49
C ARG A 33 -0.41 3.21 -11.13
N ILE A 34 0.91 3.31 -11.15
CA ILE A 34 1.73 3.79 -10.03
C ILE A 34 2.59 4.96 -10.50
N GLY A 35 2.71 5.99 -9.67
CA GLY A 35 3.50 7.18 -10.00
C GLY A 35 4.02 7.91 -8.77
N MET A 36 4.98 8.82 -9.00
CA MET A 36 5.53 9.68 -7.96
C MET A 36 5.35 11.15 -8.31
N LEU A 37 4.93 11.93 -7.32
CA LEU A 37 4.89 13.39 -7.40
C LEU A 37 5.98 13.96 -6.49
N ARG A 38 6.90 14.75 -7.06
CA ARG A 38 8.03 15.33 -6.31
C ARG A 38 7.58 16.18 -5.11
N HIS A 39 6.42 16.84 -5.23
CA HIS A 39 5.85 17.74 -4.22
C HIS A 39 4.39 17.39 -3.90
N GLY A 40 4.06 16.10 -3.84
CA GLY A 40 2.68 15.63 -3.70
C GLY A 40 2.07 15.69 -2.29
N THR A 41 2.74 16.33 -1.32
CA THR A 41 2.14 16.55 0.02
C THR A 41 2.08 18.04 0.34
N THR A 42 1.24 18.43 1.28
CA THR A 42 1.12 19.83 1.76
C THR A 42 2.42 20.40 2.35
N SER A 43 3.36 19.53 2.75
CA SER A 43 4.70 19.91 3.23
C SER A 43 5.79 19.86 2.14
N GLY A 44 5.41 19.68 0.87
CA GLY A 44 6.33 19.66 -0.29
C GLY A 44 7.14 18.36 -0.44
N ARG A 45 6.88 17.33 0.37
CA ARG A 45 7.53 16.01 0.24
C ARG A 45 6.97 15.22 -0.93
N ALA A 46 7.80 14.32 -1.46
CA ALA A 46 7.39 13.40 -2.51
C ALA A 46 6.31 12.42 -2.03
N SER A 47 5.28 12.20 -2.85
CA SER A 47 4.26 11.17 -2.66
C SER A 47 4.37 10.09 -3.74
N VAL A 48 3.87 8.91 -3.39
CA VAL A 48 3.59 7.78 -4.30
C VAL A 48 2.07 7.71 -4.41
N GLY A 49 1.57 7.72 -5.63
CA GLY A 49 0.15 7.54 -5.95
C GLY A 49 -0.10 6.17 -6.58
N LEU A 50 -1.15 5.51 -6.12
CA LEU A 50 -1.67 4.26 -6.65
C LEU A 50 -3.07 4.53 -7.21
N ALA A 51 -3.22 4.46 -8.54
CA ALA A 51 -4.51 4.61 -9.20
C ALA A 51 -5.15 3.23 -9.39
N ILE A 52 -6.25 2.99 -8.69
CA ILE A 52 -7.01 1.75 -8.69
C ILE A 52 -8.33 2.00 -9.42
N GLN A 53 -8.61 1.18 -10.43
CA GLN A 53 -9.93 1.14 -11.04
C GLN A 53 -10.74 0.05 -10.33
N LEU A 54 -11.82 0.46 -9.66
CA LEU A 54 -12.75 -0.43 -8.99
C LEU A 54 -13.59 -1.20 -10.01
N ASP A 55 -14.09 -2.36 -9.59
CA ASP A 55 -14.90 -3.23 -10.45
C ASP A 55 -16.23 -2.59 -10.90
N ASP A 56 -16.71 -1.59 -10.15
CA ASP A 56 -17.88 -0.78 -10.51
C ASP A 56 -17.55 0.40 -11.46
N GLY A 57 -16.32 0.49 -11.93
CA GLY A 57 -15.83 1.50 -12.87
C GLY A 57 -15.35 2.80 -12.23
N ARG A 58 -15.51 2.99 -10.92
CA ARG A 58 -14.99 4.17 -10.22
C ARG A 58 -13.47 4.13 -10.08
N TRP A 59 -12.87 5.30 -9.93
CA TRP A 59 -11.43 5.45 -9.66
C TRP A 59 -11.17 5.81 -8.20
N VAL A 60 -10.22 5.12 -7.60
CA VAL A 60 -9.65 5.44 -6.29
C VAL A 60 -8.18 5.74 -6.47
N VAL A 61 -7.72 6.86 -5.90
CA VAL A 61 -6.29 7.16 -5.80
C VAL A 61 -5.88 7.09 -4.34
N ALA A 62 -5.00 6.15 -4.02
CA ALA A 62 -4.37 6.07 -2.71
C ALA A 62 -2.99 6.74 -2.77
N GLU A 63 -2.68 7.60 -1.80
CA GLU A 63 -1.42 8.33 -1.75
C GLU A 63 -0.70 8.10 -0.42
N THR A 64 0.62 7.95 -0.50
CA THR A 64 1.49 7.90 0.68
C THR A 64 2.80 8.63 0.39
N THR A 65 3.56 8.97 1.43
CA THR A 65 4.90 9.56 1.21
C THR A 65 5.87 8.51 0.65
N TRP A 66 6.81 8.91 -0.20
CA TRP A 66 7.89 8.03 -0.65
C TRP A 66 8.65 7.39 0.52
N ARG A 67 8.88 8.15 1.60
CA ARG A 67 9.60 7.66 2.78
C ARG A 67 8.87 6.49 3.44
N LEU A 68 7.54 6.59 3.56
CA LEU A 68 6.70 5.54 4.14
C LEU A 68 6.64 4.32 3.22
N PHE A 69 6.37 4.55 1.93
CA PHE A 69 6.34 3.49 0.92
C PHE A 69 7.65 2.69 0.89
N ARG A 70 8.81 3.37 0.85
CA ARG A 70 10.12 2.72 0.85
C ARG A 70 10.38 1.90 2.11
N GLY A 71 9.90 2.36 3.27
CA GLY A 71 10.02 1.63 4.53
C GLY A 71 9.19 0.34 4.51
N ALA A 72 7.93 0.45 4.10
CA ALA A 72 7.03 -0.70 3.97
C ALA A 72 7.54 -1.71 2.94
N ALA A 73 7.96 -1.26 1.75
CA ALA A 73 8.50 -2.12 0.70
C ALA A 73 9.70 -2.95 1.18
N ARG A 74 10.62 -2.35 1.95
CA ARG A 74 11.75 -3.09 2.54
C ARG A 74 11.33 -4.13 3.58
N ALA A 75 10.31 -3.84 4.37
CA ALA A 75 9.79 -4.81 5.34
C ALA A 75 9.11 -5.97 4.60
N LEU A 76 8.31 -5.66 3.58
CA LEU A 76 7.63 -6.66 2.75
C LEU A 76 8.61 -7.53 1.95
N SER A 77 9.71 -6.96 1.43
CA SER A 77 10.74 -7.74 0.70
C SER A 77 11.48 -8.76 1.57
N SER A 78 11.32 -8.71 2.89
CA SER A 78 11.84 -9.74 3.80
C SER A 78 10.80 -10.84 4.13
N SER A 79 9.63 -10.82 3.48
CA SER A 79 8.60 -11.84 3.69
C SER A 79 8.95 -13.16 3.00
N PRO A 80 8.45 -14.30 3.50
CA PRO A 80 8.55 -15.58 2.80
C PRO A 80 7.97 -15.52 1.37
N THR A 81 6.82 -14.86 1.20
CA THR A 81 6.15 -14.69 -0.10
C THR A 81 7.03 -13.95 -1.11
N ALA A 82 7.74 -12.89 -0.68
CA ALA A 82 8.64 -12.16 -1.58
C ALA A 82 9.83 -13.03 -2.03
N ALA A 83 10.36 -13.89 -1.15
CA ALA A 83 11.44 -14.81 -1.50
C ALA A 83 11.00 -15.87 -2.52
N GLU A 84 9.73 -16.30 -2.48
CA GLU A 84 9.15 -17.22 -3.46
C GLU A 84 9.03 -16.56 -4.84
N GLU A 85 8.55 -15.32 -4.92
CA GLU A 85 8.46 -14.56 -6.19
C GLU A 85 9.82 -14.30 -6.85
N ASP A 86 10.85 -13.96 -6.05
CA ASP A 86 12.21 -13.72 -6.56
C ASP A 86 12.89 -14.99 -7.10
N THR A 87 12.41 -16.18 -6.70
CA THR A 87 12.95 -17.47 -7.17
C THR A 87 12.37 -17.88 -8.53
N ASP A 88 11.19 -17.37 -8.89
CA ASP A 88 10.48 -17.66 -10.14
C ASP A 88 10.78 -16.66 -11.29
N SER A 89 11.71 -15.72 -11.07
CA SER A 89 12.10 -14.66 -12.03
C SER A 89 13.43 -14.89 -12.76
#